data_AF-S3YFT9-F1
#
_entry.id   AF-S3YFT9-F1
#
_cell.length_a   1.000
_cell.length_b   1.000
_cell.length_c   1.000
_cell.angle_alpha   90.00
_cell.angle_beta   90.00
_cell.angle_gamma   90.00
#
_symmetry.space_group_name_H-M   'P 1'
#
loop_
_entity.id
_entity.type
_entity.pdbx_description
1 polymer ?
#
loop_
_entity_poly.entity_id
_entity_poly.type
_entity_poly.pdbx_seq_one_letter_code
_entity_poly.pdbx_strand_id
1 'polypeptide(L)'
;MNKTNLSAYMAMTVSQLKEEQRMGTAHVYQSTLNRIKDFMEQNSISFEEVTPVWLKAFLGGSSGGNGISNKKRSAVMTNLFALPLGLEPRTL
;
A
#
# COMPACT_ATOMS: atom_id res chain seq x y z
N MET A 1 -14.14 -4.56 14.50
CA MET A 1 -13.11 -4.65 13.45
C MET A 1 -11.80 -4.08 14.00
N ASN A 2 -10.73 -4.86 14.01
CA ASN A 2 -9.43 -4.43 14.52
C ASN A 2 -8.75 -3.50 13.51
N LYS A 3 -9.09 -2.21 13.59
CA LYS A 3 -8.47 -1.11 12.82
C LYS A 3 -6.97 -0.93 13.12
N THR A 4 -6.39 -1.79 13.94
CA THR A 4 -4.98 -1.80 14.32
C THR A 4 -4.10 -2.50 13.28
N ASN A 5 -4.67 -3.36 12.42
CA ASN A 5 -3.93 -4.13 11.42
C ASN A 5 -4.08 -3.53 10.01
N LEU A 6 -3.00 -2.96 9.47
CA LEU A 6 -2.97 -2.35 8.15
C LEU A 6 -3.17 -3.39 7.03
N SER A 7 -2.56 -4.57 7.15
CA SER A 7 -2.69 -5.62 6.12
C SER A 7 -4.14 -6.09 5.95
N ALA A 8 -4.85 -6.30 7.06
CA ALA A 8 -6.26 -6.68 7.07
C ALA A 8 -7.14 -5.54 6.55
N TYR A 9 -6.85 -4.29 6.95
CA TYR A 9 -7.54 -3.11 6.41
C TYR A 9 -7.40 -3.05 4.89
N MET A 10 -6.18 -3.14 4.36
CA MET A 10 -5.93 -3.06 2.92
C MET A 10 -6.59 -4.21 2.15
N ALA A 11 -6.55 -5.44 2.68
CA ALA A 11 -7.21 -6.58 2.06
C ALA A 11 -8.73 -6.39 1.98
N MET A 12 -9.34 -5.86 3.04
CA MET A 12 -10.76 -5.52 3.06
C MET A 12 -11.09 -4.42 2.04
N THR A 13 -10.28 -3.35 1.98
CA THR A 13 -10.46 -2.29 0.98
C THR A 13 -10.35 -2.81 -0.44
N VAL A 14 -9.41 -3.72 -0.74
CA VAL A 14 -9.32 -4.37 -2.05
C VAL A 14 -10.60 -5.13 -2.38
N SER A 15 -11.15 -5.91 -1.44
CA SER A 15 -12.39 -6.64 -1.65
C SER A 15 -13.56 -5.69 -1.92
N GLN A 16 -13.70 -4.62 -1.15
CA GLN A 16 -14.73 -3.61 -1.34
C GLN A 16 -14.60 -2.92 -2.72
N LEU A 17 -13.40 -2.55 -3.13
CA LEU A 17 -13.16 -1.93 -4.44
C LEU A 17 -13.50 -2.86 -5.60
N LYS A 18 -13.30 -4.18 -5.45
CA LYS A 18 -13.73 -5.17 -6.45
C LYS A 18 -15.24 -5.27 -6.53
N GLU A 19 -15.93 -5.23 -5.40
CA GLU A 19 -17.39 -5.22 -5.32
C GLU A 19 -17.99 -3.97 -5.98
N GLU A 20 -17.37 -2.80 -5.76
CA GLU A 20 -17.70 -1.53 -6.42
C GLU A 20 -17.31 -1.50 -7.92
N GLN A 21 -16.80 -2.60 -8.51
CA GLN A 21 -16.30 -2.68 -9.89
C GLN A 21 -15.12 -1.72 -10.20
N ARG A 22 -14.42 -1.24 -9.16
CA ARG A 22 -13.26 -0.35 -9.27
C ARG A 22 -11.96 -1.15 -9.38
N MET A 23 -11.92 -2.05 -10.37
CA MET A 23 -10.86 -3.05 -10.53
C MET A 23 -9.45 -2.45 -10.66
N GLY A 24 -9.31 -1.30 -11.34
CA GLY A 24 -8.03 -0.60 -11.46
C GLY A 24 -7.48 -0.16 -10.09
N THR A 25 -8.35 0.47 -9.30
CA THR A 25 -8.05 0.90 -7.93
C THR A 25 -7.75 -0.28 -7.01
N ALA A 26 -8.56 -1.35 -7.08
CA ALA A 26 -8.33 -2.58 -6.32
C ALA A 26 -6.96 -3.21 -6.64
N HIS A 27 -6.57 -3.23 -7.91
CA HIS A 27 -5.30 -3.79 -8.36
C HIS A 27 -4.11 -3.02 -7.76
N VAL A 28 -4.17 -1.68 -7.74
CA VAL A 28 -3.10 -0.85 -7.18
C VAL A 28 -2.96 -1.06 -5.67
N TYR A 29 -4.08 -1.18 -4.96
CA TYR A 29 -4.08 -1.45 -3.52
C TYR A 29 -3.52 -2.84 -3.20
N GLN A 30 -3.90 -3.86 -3.99
CA GLN A 30 -3.37 -5.21 -3.86
C GLN A 30 -1.85 -5.25 -4.14
N SER A 31 -1.38 -4.56 -5.19
CA SER A 31 0.04 -4.48 -5.51
C SER A 31 0.84 -3.82 -4.37
N THR A 32 0.28 -2.76 -3.78
CA THR A 32 0.89 -2.09 -2.62
C THR A 32 0.96 -3.02 -1.42
N LEU A 33 -0.13 -3.72 -1.09
CA LEU A 33 -0.17 -4.69 0.00
C LEU A 33 0.86 -5.82 -0.17
N ASN A 34 0.94 -6.40 -1.38
CA ASN A 34 1.91 -7.45 -1.67
C ASN A 34 3.34 -6.96 -1.44
N ARG A 35 3.63 -5.74 -1.89
CA ARG A 35 4.97 -5.16 -1.73
C ARG A 35 5.34 -4.86 -0.28
N ILE A 36 4.36 -4.46 0.54
CA ILE A 36 4.56 -4.30 1.98
C ILE A 36 4.91 -5.65 2.62
N LYS A 37 4.21 -6.73 2.23
CA LYS A 37 4.52 -8.09 2.72
C LYS A 37 5.91 -8.55 2.29
N ASP A 38 6.28 -8.32 1.04
CA ASP A 38 7.61 -8.64 0.51
C ASP A 38 8.71 -7.88 1.26
N PHE A 39 8.48 -6.60 1.56
CA PHE A 39 9.45 -5.76 2.26
C PHE A 39 9.62 -6.12 3.74
N MET A 40 8.54 -6.51 4.41
CA MET A 40 8.57 -6.89 5.82
C MET A 40 8.99 -8.34 6.05
N GLU A 41 9.03 -9.16 4.99
CA GLU A 41 9.12 -10.63 5.08
C GLU A 41 8.05 -11.24 6.02
N GLN A 42 6.95 -10.51 6.24
CA GLN A 42 5.91 -10.87 7.21
C GLN A 42 4.51 -10.66 6.62
N ASN A 43 3.57 -11.50 7.06
CA ASN A 43 2.23 -11.53 6.49
C ASN A 43 1.29 -10.41 7.00
N SER A 44 1.66 -9.73 8.07
CA SER A 44 0.82 -8.75 8.75
C SER A 44 1.64 -7.59 9.32
N ILE A 45 1.22 -6.35 9.06
CA ILE A 45 1.77 -5.15 9.69
C ILE A 45 0.63 -4.33 10.32
N SER A 46 0.90 -3.73 11.48
CA SER A 46 0.01 -2.78 12.16
C SER A 46 0.23 -1.35 11.68
N PHE A 47 -0.72 -0.46 11.94
CA PHE A 47 -0.55 0.96 11.61
C PHE A 47 0.58 1.63 12.42
N GLU A 48 0.83 1.17 13.64
CA GLU A 48 1.87 1.70 14.53
C GLU A 48 3.29 1.40 14.03
N GLU A 49 3.47 0.27 13.36
CA GLU A 49 4.74 -0.12 12.74
C GLU A 49 5.09 0.74 11.51
N VAL A 50 4.10 1.41 10.89
CA VAL A 50 4.30 2.32 9.76
C VAL A 50 4.79 3.69 10.27
N THR A 51 6.03 3.72 10.73
CA THR A 51 6.69 4.95 11.19
C THR A 51 7.26 5.75 10.01
N PRO A 52 7.58 7.05 10.17
CA PRO A 52 8.26 7.83 9.14
C PRO A 52 9.61 7.24 8.70
N VAL A 53 10.35 6.61 9.62
CA VAL A 53 11.61 5.92 9.32
C VAL A 53 11.35 4.68 8.46
N TRP A 54 10.33 3.90 8.83
CA TRP A 54 9.89 2.75 8.05
C TRP A 54 9.45 3.17 6.64
N LEU A 55 8.64 4.22 6.52
CA LEU A 55 8.21 4.78 5.24
C LEU A 55 9.40 5.20 4.39
N LYS A 56 10.41 5.84 5.00
CA LYS A 56 11.64 6.24 4.31
C LYS A 56 12.43 5.02 3.84
N ALA A 57 12.47 3.92 4.59
CA ALA A 57 13.13 2.68 4.16
C ALA A 57 12.35 1.98 3.03
N PHE A 58 11.03 1.82 3.21
CA PHE A 58 10.11 1.23 2.23
C PHE A 58 10.12 1.98 0.90
N LEU A 59 10.09 3.32 0.95
CA LEU A 59 10.15 4.16 -0.24
C LEU A 59 11.55 4.38 -0.75
N GLY A 60 12.55 4.49 0.12
CA GLY A 60 13.88 4.98 -0.19
C GLY A 60 14.89 3.89 -0.52
N GLY A 61 14.51 2.60 -0.49
CA GLY A 61 15.39 1.47 -0.78
C GLY A 61 16.33 1.71 -1.96
N SER A 62 17.60 1.93 -1.63
CA SER A 62 18.76 1.78 -2.50
C SER A 62 19.59 0.67 -1.88
N SER A 63 19.50 -0.54 -2.44
CA SER A 63 20.64 -1.35 -2.89
C SER A 63 20.18 -2.79 -3.14
N GLY A 64 20.37 -3.28 -4.37
CA GLY A 64 20.33 -4.71 -4.69
C GLY A 64 18.99 -5.29 -5.15
N GLY A 65 18.61 -5.03 -6.41
CA GLY A 65 17.60 -5.84 -7.13
C GLY A 65 16.24 -5.16 -7.34
N ASN A 66 15.95 -4.79 -8.59
CA ASN A 66 14.64 -4.33 -9.07
C ASN A 66 14.02 -3.12 -8.34
N GLY A 67 14.66 -1.95 -8.47
CA GLY A 67 14.13 -0.67 -8.01
C GLY A 67 12.79 -0.29 -8.64
N ILE A 68 11.87 0.23 -7.83
CA ILE A 68 10.63 0.86 -8.30
C ILE A 68 10.99 2.17 -8.99
N SER A 69 10.54 2.37 -10.23
CA SER A 69 10.61 3.67 -10.89
C SER A 69 9.98 4.76 -10.00
N ASN A 70 10.60 5.93 -9.92
CA ASN A 70 10.14 7.07 -9.11
C ASN A 70 8.66 7.43 -9.36
N LYS A 71 8.14 7.18 -10.57
CA LYS A 71 6.71 7.34 -10.91
C LYS A 71 5.83 6.42 -10.03
N LYS A 72 6.15 5.13 -9.97
CA LYS A 72 5.43 4.11 -9.17
C LYS A 72 5.57 4.35 -7.65
N ARG A 73 6.69 4.90 -7.18
CA ARG A 73 6.89 5.31 -5.77
C ARG A 73 5.91 6.42 -5.35
N SER A 74 5.72 7.41 -6.22
CA SER A 74 4.79 8.52 -6.01
C SER A 74 3.33 8.06 -5.95
N ALA A 75 2.92 7.13 -6.81
CA ALA A 75 1.56 6.58 -6.78
C ALA A 75 1.28 5.73 -5.54
N VAL A 76 2.24 4.91 -5.10
CA VAL A 76 2.09 4.11 -3.86
C VAL A 76 1.89 5.04 -2.66
N MET A 77 2.68 6.11 -2.54
CA MET A 77 2.49 7.12 -1.49
C MET A 77 1.14 7.82 -1.59
N THR A 78 0.80 8.33 -2.77
CA THR A 78 -0.46 9.04 -3.00
C THR A 78 -1.66 8.17 -2.62
N ASN A 79 -1.62 6.88 -2.94
CA ASN A 79 -2.72 5.97 -2.67
C ASN A 79 -2.77 5.54 -1.20
N LEU A 80 -1.62 5.37 -0.54
CA LEU A 80 -1.57 5.10 0.91
C LEU A 80 -2.13 6.27 1.74
N PHE A 81 -1.93 7.51 1.30
CA PHE A 81 -2.49 8.70 1.94
C PHE A 81 -3.93 9.03 1.51
N ALA A 82 -4.41 8.50 0.38
CA ALA A 82 -5.79 8.65 -0.09
C ALA A 82 -6.78 7.70 0.64
N LEU A 83 -6.30 6.57 1.17
CA LEU A 83 -7.04 5.57 1.95
C LEU A 83 -8.02 6.17 3.00
N PRO A 84 -7.58 7.11 3.87
CA PRO A 84 -8.42 7.62 4.94
C PRO A 84 -9.40 8.70 4.47
N LEU A 85 -9.16 9.28 3.29
CA LEU A 85 -9.87 10.46 2.80
C LEU A 85 -10.95 10.12 1.76
N GLY A 86 -11.12 8.83 1.41
CA GLY A 86 -12.07 8.40 0.39
C GLY A 86 -11.76 8.97 -1.01
N LEU A 87 -10.51 9.38 -1.24
CA LEU A 87 -10.11 10.00 -2.50
C LEU A 87 -9.82 8.92 -3.55
N GLU A 88 -10.29 9.14 -4.78
CA GLU A 88 -9.98 8.29 -5.93
C GLU A 88 -8.46 8.25 -6.15
N PRO A 89 -7.83 7.06 -6.15
CA PRO A 89 -6.41 6.94 -6.47
C PRO A 89 -6.20 7.27 -7.95
N ARG A 90 -5.27 8.19 -8.23
CA ARG A 90 -4.92 8.51 -9.60
C ARG A 90 -4.08 7.37 -10.17
N THR A 91 -4.61 6.67 -11.17
CA THR A 91 -3.88 5.72 -12.00
C THR A 91 -2.74 6.43 -12.74
N LEU A 92 -1.57 5.79 -12.83
CA LEU A 92 -0.43 6.25 -13.63
C LEU A 92 -0.41 5.68 -15.04
#